data_AF-A0A1J3HK19-F1
#
_entry.id   AF-A0A1J3HK19-F1
#
_cell.length_a   1.000
_cell.length_b   1.000
_cell.length_c   1.000
_cell.angle_alpha   90.00
_cell.angle_beta   90.00
_cell.angle_gamma   90.00
#
_symmetry.space_group_name_H-M   'P 1'
#
loop_
_entity.id
_entity.type
_entity.pdbx_description
1 polymer ?
#
loop_
_entity_poly.entity_id
_entity_poly.type
_entity_poly.pdbx_seq_one_letter_code
_entity_poly.pdbx_strand_id
1 'polypeptide(L)'
;QNQSPRATPQTTPYQALSLKQSINESVSRGKLVSGSTGSYANQPLTETFILAKRYIKNWIRTPELIITRIATVMVTGLLLATIYWRLDNTSRGAQERMGFFAFGMSTMFYVCLDNIPVFIQERYIFLRETTHNAYRTSSYVISHSLVAFPQLLALSVAFAATTFWTVGLSGGLGSFFYYC
;
A
#
# COMPACT_ATOMS: atom_id res chain seq x y z
N GLN A 1 -48.55 24.91 28.98
CA GLN A 1 -48.06 26.31 29.07
C GLN A 1 -47.57 26.46 30.51
N ASN A 2 -46.28 26.57 30.84
CA ASN A 2 -45.35 27.57 30.35
C ASN A 2 -43.88 27.18 30.59
N GLN A 3 -43.02 27.78 29.78
CA GLN A 3 -41.58 27.56 29.60
C GLN A 3 -40.72 27.80 30.85
N SER A 4 -39.70 26.97 31.03
CA SER A 4 -38.55 27.27 31.89
C SER A 4 -37.47 27.99 31.05
N PRO A 5 -36.86 29.10 31.51
CA PRO A 5 -35.92 29.88 30.70
C PRO A 5 -34.53 29.24 30.68
N ARG A 6 -33.95 29.16 29.48
CA ARG A 6 -32.58 28.72 29.22
C ARG A 6 -31.59 29.78 29.74
N ALA A 7 -30.98 29.55 30.91
CA ALA A 7 -29.92 30.40 31.44
C ALA A 7 -28.57 30.04 30.78
N THR A 8 -28.00 31.01 30.09
CA THR A 8 -26.64 31.03 29.52
C THR A 8 -25.59 30.89 30.64
N PRO A 9 -24.53 30.08 30.48
CA PRO A 9 -23.48 29.97 31.50
C PRO A 9 -22.70 31.29 31.58
N GLN A 10 -22.71 31.92 32.76
CA GLN A 10 -21.84 33.06 33.05
C GLN A 10 -20.40 32.58 33.22
N THR A 11 -19.57 32.77 32.19
CA THR A 11 -18.12 32.61 32.29
C THR A 11 -17.55 33.68 33.22
N THR A 12 -17.15 33.28 34.42
CA THR A 12 -16.48 34.17 35.37
C THR A 12 -15.13 34.66 34.81
N PRO A 13 -14.70 35.91 35.08
CA PRO A 13 -13.45 36.47 34.55
C PRO A 13 -12.20 35.62 34.87
N TYR A 14 -12.23 34.95 36.03
CA TYR A 14 -11.18 34.02 36.48
C TYR A 14 -11.02 32.81 35.56
N GLN A 15 -12.13 32.27 35.05
CA GLN A 15 -12.12 31.11 34.16
C GLN A 15 -11.54 31.48 32.80
N ALA A 16 -11.86 32.67 32.28
CA ALA A 16 -11.30 33.19 31.04
C ALA A 16 -9.78 33.45 31.13
N LEU A 17 -9.28 33.90 32.28
CA LEU A 17 -7.83 34.06 32.53
C LEU A 17 -7.11 32.70 32.60
N SER A 18 -7.69 31.71 33.31
CA SER A 18 -7.12 30.34 33.36
C SER A 18 -7.11 29.67 31.99
N LEU A 19 -8.12 29.95 31.17
CA LEU A 19 -8.25 29.41 29.81
C LEU A 19 -7.24 30.07 28.86
N LYS A 20 -7.06 31.39 28.96
CA LYS A 20 -5.98 32.09 28.22
C LYS A 20 -4.59 31.63 28.63
N GLN A 21 -4.36 31.36 29.93
CA GLN A 21 -3.08 30.84 30.42
C GLN A 21 -2.83 29.41 29.94
N SER A 22 -3.82 28.52 30.04
CA SER A 22 -3.71 27.15 29.52
C SER A 22 -3.56 27.10 28.00
N ILE A 23 -4.20 28.02 27.26
CA ILE A 23 -3.95 28.20 25.81
C ILE A 23 -2.51 28.67 25.60
N ASN A 24 -2.05 29.71 26.29
CA ASN A 24 -0.70 30.25 26.10
C ASN A 24 0.39 29.24 26.51
N GLU A 25 0.15 28.45 27.56
CA GLU A 25 1.01 27.33 27.94
C GLU A 25 0.99 26.25 26.86
N SER A 26 -0.18 25.90 26.33
CA SER A 26 -0.29 24.93 25.24
C SER A 26 0.36 25.42 23.93
N VAL A 27 0.32 26.73 23.66
CA VAL A 27 0.99 27.39 22.52
C VAL A 27 2.50 27.45 22.74
N SER A 28 2.96 27.82 23.95
CA SER A 28 4.38 27.81 24.32
C SER A 28 4.99 26.41 24.30
N ARG A 29 4.19 25.38 24.61
CA ARG A 29 4.55 23.97 24.48
C ARG A 29 4.46 23.45 23.03
N GLY A 30 4.18 24.31 22.06
CA GLY A 30 4.11 23.95 20.63
C GLY A 30 2.95 23.01 20.28
N LYS A 31 1.93 22.91 21.15
CA LYS A 31 0.83 21.93 21.01
C LYS A 31 -0.33 22.46 20.17
N LEU A 32 -0.39 23.76 19.88
CA LEU A 32 -1.50 24.38 19.17
C LEU A 32 -0.99 25.22 17.99
N VAL A 33 -1.08 24.60 16.80
CA VAL A 33 -0.96 25.15 15.45
C VAL A 33 0.45 25.25 14.83
N SER A 34 0.50 24.76 13.59
CA SER A 34 1.64 24.48 12.70
C SER A 34 2.37 23.17 13.01
N GLY A 35 2.39 22.27 12.03
CA GLY A 35 2.93 20.92 12.14
C GLY A 35 4.34 20.92 12.71
N SER A 36 4.43 20.71 14.02
CA SER A 36 5.70 20.51 14.70
C SER A 36 6.37 19.34 14.02
N THR A 37 7.45 19.61 13.31
CA THR A 37 8.53 18.66 13.17
C THR A 37 8.96 18.35 14.61
N GLY A 38 8.28 17.39 15.26
CA GLY A 38 8.84 16.73 16.42
C GLY A 38 10.26 16.38 16.01
N SER A 39 11.25 16.77 16.80
CA SER A 39 12.64 16.49 16.46
C SER A 39 12.81 14.98 16.54
N TYR A 40 12.60 14.29 15.41
CA TYR A 40 12.79 12.86 15.31
C TYR A 40 14.28 12.61 15.50
N ALA A 41 14.63 11.69 16.40
CA ALA A 41 16.01 11.44 16.78
C ALA A 41 16.89 10.97 15.60
N ASN A 42 16.28 10.44 14.54
CA ASN A 42 16.96 9.89 13.37
C ASN A 42 16.63 10.65 12.08
N GLN A 43 17.60 10.64 11.15
CA GLN A 43 17.38 11.11 9.78
C GLN A 43 16.29 10.25 9.09
N PRO A 44 15.42 10.85 8.27
CA PRO A 44 14.28 10.17 7.66
C PRO A 44 14.70 9.02 6.72
N LEU A 45 15.87 9.10 6.08
CA LEU A 45 16.39 8.03 5.21
C LEU A 45 16.83 6.80 6.01
N THR A 46 17.54 7.02 7.12
CA THR A 46 17.99 5.94 8.02
C THR A 46 16.80 5.22 8.64
N GLU A 47 15.80 5.98 9.09
CA GLU A 47 14.52 5.47 9.55
C GLU A 47 13.85 4.60 8.47
N THR A 48 13.74 5.13 7.25
CA THR A 48 13.12 4.42 6.13
C THR A 48 13.82 3.09 5.83
N PHE A 49 15.15 3.08 5.83
CA PHE A 49 15.92 1.86 5.57
C PHE A 49 15.74 0.81 6.68
N ILE A 50 15.73 1.22 7.94
CA ILE A 50 15.52 0.32 9.08
C ILE A 50 14.12 -0.29 9.01
N LEU A 51 13.09 0.53 8.75
CA LEU A 51 11.72 0.08 8.56
C LEU A 51 11.64 -0.90 7.39
N ALA A 52 12.19 -0.57 6.22
CA ALA A 52 12.21 -1.44 5.05
C ALA A 52 12.88 -2.80 5.34
N LYS A 53 14.02 -2.80 6.05
CA LYS A 53 14.69 -4.04 6.46
C LYS A 53 13.83 -4.88 7.40
N ARG A 54 13.12 -4.26 8.35
CA ARG A 54 12.17 -4.94 9.23
C ARG A 54 11.00 -5.51 8.42
N TYR A 55 10.48 -4.76 7.46
CA TYR A 55 9.42 -5.20 6.55
C TYR A 55 9.83 -6.44 5.74
N ILE A 56 11.00 -6.41 5.10
CA ILE A 56 11.54 -7.56 4.35
C ILE A 56 11.70 -8.76 5.27
N LYS A 57 12.22 -8.56 6.49
CA LYS A 57 12.38 -9.66 7.45
C LYS A 57 11.03 -10.24 7.88
N ASN A 58 10.03 -9.40 8.11
CA ASN A 58 8.67 -9.83 8.45
C ASN A 58 8.05 -10.64 7.30
N TRP A 59 8.21 -10.13 6.08
CA TRP A 59 7.73 -10.78 4.86
C TRP A 59 8.32 -12.19 4.68
N ILE A 60 9.64 -12.34 4.80
CA ILE A 60 10.32 -13.64 4.70
C ILE A 60 9.88 -14.61 5.82
N ARG A 61 9.46 -14.10 6.98
CA ARG A 61 9.03 -14.92 8.13
C ARG A 61 7.60 -15.45 8.00
N THR A 62 6.82 -14.94 7.05
CA THR A 62 5.45 -15.40 6.74
C THR A 62 5.39 -16.10 5.38
N PRO A 63 6.04 -17.27 5.21
CA PRO A 63 6.15 -17.94 3.91
C PRO A 63 4.82 -18.46 3.39
N GLU A 64 3.88 -18.81 4.28
CA GLU A 64 2.55 -19.33 3.90
C GLU A 64 1.81 -18.39 2.95
N LEU A 65 1.82 -17.10 3.27
CA LEU A 65 1.17 -16.07 2.48
C LEU A 65 1.86 -15.86 1.11
N ILE A 66 3.19 -15.93 1.09
CA ILE A 66 4.00 -15.79 -0.13
C ILE A 66 3.76 -16.98 -1.07
N ILE A 67 3.84 -18.20 -0.53
CA ILE A 67 3.66 -19.44 -1.30
C ILE A 67 2.26 -19.45 -1.92
N THR A 68 1.23 -19.12 -1.15
CA THR A 68 -0.14 -19.09 -1.65
C THR A 68 -0.30 -18.10 -2.80
N ARG A 69 0.27 -16.89 -2.67
CA ARG A 69 0.23 -15.88 -3.74
C ARG A 69 0.96 -16.32 -5.00
N ILE A 70 2.16 -16.86 -4.86
CA ILE A 70 2.94 -17.35 -6.01
C ILE A 70 2.18 -18.50 -6.67
N ALA A 71 1.62 -19.42 -5.88
CA ALA A 71 0.84 -20.53 -6.39
C ALA A 71 -0.42 -20.07 -7.14
N THR A 72 -1.19 -19.13 -6.60
CA THR A 72 -2.40 -18.61 -7.28
C THR A 72 -2.04 -17.90 -8.58
N VAL A 73 -0.98 -17.09 -8.60
CA VAL A 73 -0.51 -16.41 -9.82
C VAL A 73 -0.03 -17.41 -10.86
N MET A 74 0.76 -18.41 -10.45
CA MET A 74 1.25 -19.44 -11.37
C MET A 74 0.11 -20.28 -11.94
N VAL A 75 -0.84 -20.72 -11.11
CA VAL A 75 -2.00 -21.52 -11.55
C VAL A 75 -2.88 -20.71 -12.50
N THR A 76 -3.20 -19.46 -12.17
CA THR A 76 -4.04 -18.60 -13.02
C THR A 76 -3.33 -18.20 -14.32
N GLY A 77 -2.02 -17.92 -14.26
CA GLY A 77 -1.17 -17.67 -15.42
C GLY A 77 -1.11 -18.87 -16.37
N LEU A 78 -0.88 -20.07 -15.83
CA LEU A 78 -0.90 -21.31 -16.61
C LEU A 78 -2.28 -21.60 -17.21
N LEU A 79 -3.36 -21.35 -16.46
CA LEU A 79 -4.72 -21.52 -16.97
C LEU A 79 -4.98 -20.57 -18.16
N LEU A 80 -4.67 -19.28 -18.03
CA LEU A 80 -4.77 -18.32 -19.13
C LEU A 80 -3.88 -18.71 -20.32
N ALA A 81 -2.66 -19.15 -20.05
CA ALA A 81 -1.70 -19.61 -21.05
C ALA A 81 -2.24 -20.80 -21.87
N THR A 82 -2.93 -21.75 -21.22
CA THR A 82 -3.53 -22.91 -21.90
C THR A 82 -4.76 -22.54 -22.73
N ILE A 83 -5.59 -21.60 -22.27
CA ILE A 83 -6.77 -21.15 -23.00
C ILE A 83 -6.36 -20.40 -24.28
N TYR A 84 -5.36 -19.54 -24.19
CA TYR A 84 -4.89 -18.68 -25.29
C TYR A 84 -3.62 -19.25 -25.95
N TRP A 85 -3.57 -20.57 -26.14
CA TRP A 85 -2.40 -21.22 -26.70
C TRP A 85 -2.19 -20.85 -28.18
N ARG A 86 -1.02 -20.28 -28.49
CA ARG A 86 -0.56 -19.95 -29.86
C ARG A 86 -1.62 -19.28 -30.75
N LEU A 87 -1.90 -18.00 -30.50
CA LEU A 87 -2.88 -17.25 -31.29
C LEU A 87 -2.42 -16.95 -32.72
N ASP A 88 -3.28 -17.30 -33.67
CA ASP A 88 -3.09 -17.04 -35.10
C ASP A 88 -3.07 -15.54 -35.43
N ASN A 89 -2.49 -15.20 -36.59
CA ASN A 89 -2.42 -13.80 -37.08
C ASN A 89 -3.66 -13.36 -37.88
N THR A 90 -4.73 -14.16 -37.88
CA THR A 90 -6.00 -13.85 -38.54
C THR A 90 -6.76 -12.76 -37.75
N SER A 91 -7.72 -12.08 -38.38
CA SER A 91 -8.60 -11.10 -37.72
C SER A 91 -9.27 -11.63 -36.44
N ARG A 92 -9.63 -12.92 -36.43
CA ARG A 92 -10.12 -13.63 -35.24
C ARG A 92 -9.08 -13.73 -34.13
N GLY A 93 -7.84 -14.08 -34.48
CA GLY A 93 -6.74 -14.14 -33.51
C GLY A 93 -6.40 -12.77 -32.91
N ALA A 94 -6.55 -11.68 -33.68
CA ALA A 94 -6.43 -10.33 -33.13
C ALA A 94 -7.47 -10.04 -32.04
N GLN A 95 -8.71 -10.50 -32.22
CA GLN A 95 -9.77 -10.38 -31.20
C GLN A 95 -9.46 -11.23 -29.95
N GLU A 96 -8.99 -12.46 -30.15
CA GLU A 96 -8.60 -13.34 -29.04
C GLU A 96 -7.41 -12.76 -28.25
N ARG A 97 -6.47 -12.05 -28.90
CA ARG A 97 -5.34 -11.37 -28.23
C ARG A 97 -5.83 -10.22 -27.35
N MET A 98 -6.79 -9.44 -27.82
CA MET A 98 -7.40 -8.38 -27.01
C MET A 98 -8.10 -8.96 -25.78
N GLY A 99 -8.80 -10.10 -25.94
CA GLY A 99 -9.40 -10.84 -24.84
C GLY A 99 -8.35 -11.31 -23.81
N PHE A 100 -7.25 -11.88 -24.29
CA PHE A 100 -6.13 -12.29 -23.44
C PHE A 100 -5.58 -11.14 -22.60
N PHE A 101 -5.32 -9.97 -23.20
CA PHE A 101 -4.85 -8.80 -22.44
C PHE A 101 -5.89 -8.31 -21.44
N ALA A 102 -7.17 -8.29 -21.79
CA ALA A 102 -8.23 -7.90 -20.88
C ALA A 102 -8.28 -8.82 -19.65
N PHE A 103 -8.31 -10.14 -19.85
CA PHE A 103 -8.31 -11.12 -18.75
C PHE A 103 -7.00 -11.09 -17.95
N GLY A 104 -5.85 -10.91 -18.60
CA GLY A 104 -4.56 -10.77 -17.93
C GLY A 104 -4.51 -9.55 -17.02
N MET A 105 -4.94 -8.39 -17.51
CA MET A 105 -5.04 -7.17 -16.70
C MET A 105 -6.02 -7.32 -15.53
N SER A 106 -7.20 -7.91 -15.76
CA SER A 106 -8.16 -8.18 -14.68
C SER A 106 -7.61 -9.13 -13.62
N THR A 107 -6.85 -10.15 -14.03
CA THR A 107 -6.21 -11.09 -13.11
C THR A 107 -5.16 -10.39 -12.26
N MET A 108 -4.29 -9.57 -12.86
CA MET A 108 -3.32 -8.76 -12.11
C MET A 108 -3.99 -7.77 -11.16
N PHE A 109 -5.10 -7.16 -11.57
CA PHE A 109 -5.89 -6.30 -10.69
C PHE A 109 -6.44 -7.07 -9.48
N TYR A 110 -6.96 -8.28 -9.69
CA TYR A 110 -7.44 -9.13 -8.59
C TYR A 110 -6.31 -9.52 -7.62
N VAL A 111 -5.13 -9.86 -8.14
CA VAL A 111 -3.93 -10.14 -7.33
C VAL A 111 -3.55 -8.93 -6.46
N CYS A 112 -3.73 -7.71 -6.96
CA CYS A 112 -3.56 -6.50 -6.16
C CYS A 112 -4.60 -6.41 -5.02
N LEU A 113 -5.88 -6.71 -5.30
CA LEU A 113 -6.95 -6.71 -4.28
C LEU A 113 -6.68 -7.69 -3.14
N ASP A 114 -6.07 -8.84 -3.42
CA ASP A 114 -5.70 -9.82 -2.39
C ASP A 114 -4.71 -9.26 -1.35
N ASN A 115 -4.03 -8.13 -1.61
CA ASN A 115 -3.13 -7.48 -0.64
C ASN A 115 -3.85 -6.63 0.41
N ILE A 116 -5.13 -6.30 0.22
CA ILE A 116 -5.92 -5.48 1.15
C ILE A 116 -5.91 -6.02 2.60
N PRO A 117 -6.20 -7.30 2.88
CA PRO A 117 -6.25 -7.78 4.27
C PRO A 117 -4.89 -7.69 4.98
N VAL A 118 -3.80 -7.95 4.26
CA VAL A 118 -2.42 -7.84 4.78
C VAL A 118 -2.12 -6.38 5.10
N PHE A 119 -2.49 -5.48 4.21
CA PHE A 119 -2.32 -4.05 4.41
C PHE A 119 -3.10 -3.53 5.64
N ILE A 120 -4.31 -4.04 5.88
CA ILE A 120 -5.11 -3.67 7.07
C ILE A 120 -4.39 -4.12 8.35
N GLN A 121 -3.84 -5.34 8.38
CA GLN A 121 -3.09 -5.85 9.54
C GLN A 121 -1.84 -5.00 9.82
N GLU A 122 -1.08 -4.66 8.78
CA GLU A 122 0.12 -3.82 8.93
C GLU A 122 -0.23 -2.40 9.37
N ARG A 123 -1.27 -1.80 8.78
CA ARG A 123 -1.77 -0.46 9.15
C ARG A 123 -2.19 -0.41 10.62
N TYR A 124 -2.76 -1.47 11.16
CA TYR A 124 -3.13 -1.54 12.57
C TYR A 124 -1.90 -1.42 13.50
N ILE A 125 -0.82 -2.12 13.16
CA ILE A 125 0.46 -2.07 13.89
C ILE A 125 1.08 -0.68 13.76
N PHE A 126 1.11 -0.14 12.54
CA PHE A 126 1.61 1.21 12.27
C PHE A 126 0.90 2.27 13.12
N LEU A 127 -0.43 2.24 13.17
CA LEU A 127 -1.20 3.26 13.90
C LEU A 127 -0.84 3.26 15.38
N ARG A 128 -0.61 2.07 15.98
CA ARG A 128 -0.14 1.94 17.37
C ARG A 128 1.30 2.45 17.57
N GLU A 129 2.19 2.28 16.60
CA GLU A 129 3.57 2.79 16.67
C GLU A 129 3.61 4.32 16.49
N THR A 130 2.76 4.88 15.62
CA THR A 130 2.65 6.33 15.38
C THR A 130 2.03 7.10 16.55
N THR A 131 1.09 6.53 17.31
CA THR A 131 0.55 7.21 18.51
C THR A 131 1.62 7.48 19.57
N HIS A 132 2.73 6.75 19.54
CA HIS A 132 3.88 6.95 20.42
C HIS A 132 4.96 7.87 19.82
N ASN A 133 4.69 8.52 18.67
CA ASN A 133 5.64 9.34 17.91
C ASN A 133 6.98 8.62 17.63
N ALA A 134 6.95 7.29 17.48
CA ALA A 134 8.17 6.52 17.23
C ALA A 134 8.81 6.89 15.88
N TYR A 135 7.98 7.16 14.86
CA TYR A 135 8.39 7.31 13.46
C TYR A 135 7.46 8.26 12.69
N ARG A 136 7.98 8.90 11.61
CA ARG A 136 7.23 9.76 10.68
C ARG A 136 6.34 8.93 9.76
N THR A 137 5.12 9.41 9.51
CA THR A 137 4.22 8.81 8.51
C THR A 137 4.84 8.78 7.10
N SER A 138 5.62 9.79 6.72
CA SER A 138 6.29 9.82 5.42
C SER A 138 7.36 8.74 5.28
N SER A 139 8.18 8.52 6.31
CA SER A 139 9.20 7.46 6.33
C SER A 139 8.55 6.07 6.20
N TYR A 140 7.40 5.87 6.83
CA TYR A 140 6.62 4.64 6.72
C TYR A 140 6.15 4.36 5.29
N VAL A 141 5.49 5.34 4.66
CA VAL A 141 4.93 5.17 3.31
C VAL A 141 6.03 4.85 2.31
N ILE A 142 7.16 5.57 2.38
CA ILE A 142 8.31 5.34 1.50
C ILE A 142 8.90 3.94 1.73
N SER A 143 9.06 3.53 3.00
CA SER A 143 9.58 2.19 3.34
C SER A 143 8.68 1.09 2.79
N HIS A 144 7.38 1.23 2.98
CA HIS A 144 6.40 0.24 2.53
C HIS A 144 6.37 0.17 1.00
N SER A 145 6.37 1.30 0.30
CA SER A 145 6.44 1.34 -1.17
C SER A 145 7.71 0.69 -1.72
N LEU A 146 8.87 0.93 -1.10
CA LEU A 146 10.14 0.32 -1.50
C LEU A 146 10.14 -1.20 -1.36
N VAL A 147 9.41 -1.75 -0.39
CA VAL A 147 9.31 -3.21 -0.19
C VAL A 147 8.20 -3.82 -1.04
N ALA A 148 7.08 -3.12 -1.24
CA ALA A 148 5.96 -3.59 -2.05
C ALA A 148 6.29 -3.64 -3.55
N PHE A 149 7.07 -2.68 -4.06
CA PHE A 149 7.43 -2.60 -5.47
C PHE A 149 8.13 -3.86 -6.02
N PRO A 150 9.24 -4.36 -5.42
CA PRO A 150 9.89 -5.57 -5.90
C PRO A 150 9.01 -6.83 -5.78
N GLN A 151 8.11 -6.87 -4.79
CA GLN A 151 7.13 -7.96 -4.66
C GLN A 151 6.14 -7.96 -5.84
N LEU A 152 5.56 -6.81 -6.17
CA LEU A 152 4.64 -6.66 -7.29
C LEU A 152 5.34 -6.98 -8.62
N LEU A 153 6.58 -6.51 -8.78
CA LEU A 153 7.39 -6.81 -9.96
C LEU A 153 7.67 -8.31 -10.09
N ALA A 154 8.00 -9.01 -9.00
CA ALA A 154 8.22 -10.45 -9.03
C ALA A 154 6.97 -11.24 -9.45
N LEU A 155 5.78 -10.82 -8.98
CA LEU A 155 4.51 -11.42 -9.38
C LEU A 155 4.19 -11.13 -10.87
N SER A 156 4.43 -9.91 -11.35
CA SER A 156 4.27 -9.56 -12.76
C SER A 156 5.18 -10.40 -13.66
N VAL A 157 6.48 -10.49 -13.30
CA VAL A 157 7.47 -11.29 -14.04
C VAL A 157 7.10 -12.76 -14.04
N ALA A 158 6.61 -13.31 -12.92
CA ALA A 158 6.17 -14.70 -12.86
C ALA A 158 4.97 -14.95 -13.79
N PHE A 159 3.96 -14.08 -13.75
CA PHE A 159 2.81 -14.16 -14.65
C PHE A 159 3.24 -14.05 -16.11
N ALA A 160 4.05 -13.04 -16.44
CA ALA A 160 4.55 -12.82 -17.79
C ALA A 160 5.41 -13.99 -18.30
N ALA A 161 6.23 -14.60 -17.44
CA ALA A 161 7.03 -15.77 -17.80
C ALA A 161 6.15 -16.97 -18.19
N THR A 162 5.01 -17.15 -17.51
CA THR A 162 4.08 -18.23 -17.84
C THR A 162 3.28 -17.97 -19.12
N THR A 163 2.93 -16.73 -19.43
CA THR A 163 2.00 -16.41 -20.53
C THR A 163 2.68 -15.94 -21.82
N PHE A 164 3.84 -15.28 -21.74
CA PHE A 164 4.49 -14.68 -22.91
C PHE A 164 4.94 -15.73 -23.93
N TRP A 165 5.55 -16.83 -23.46
CA TRP A 165 6.03 -17.92 -24.33
C TRP A 165 4.88 -18.77 -24.88
N THR A 166 3.81 -18.96 -24.11
CA THR A 166 2.70 -19.86 -24.47
C THR A 166 1.73 -19.22 -25.47
N VAL A 167 1.46 -17.93 -25.32
CA VAL A 167 0.65 -17.17 -26.28
C VAL A 167 1.42 -16.95 -27.59
N GLY A 168 2.75 -17.05 -27.55
CA GLY A 168 3.62 -16.96 -28.72
C GLY A 168 3.90 -15.52 -29.13
N LEU A 169 4.07 -14.61 -28.16
CA LEU A 169 4.47 -13.23 -28.45
C LEU A 169 5.92 -13.23 -28.99
N SER A 170 6.11 -12.59 -30.15
CA SER A 170 7.44 -12.42 -30.76
C SER A 170 8.12 -11.17 -30.21
N GLY A 171 9.45 -11.19 -30.09
CA GLY A 171 10.23 -10.00 -29.71
C GLY A 171 11.35 -10.21 -28.68
N GLY A 172 11.62 -11.46 -28.27
CA GLY A 172 12.74 -11.80 -27.40
C GLY A 172 12.67 -11.13 -26.03
N LEU A 173 13.84 -10.90 -25.41
CA LEU A 173 13.93 -10.33 -24.05
C LEU A 173 13.41 -8.88 -23.97
N GLY A 174 13.61 -8.06 -25.01
CA GLY A 174 13.17 -6.67 -25.00
C GLY A 174 11.65 -6.54 -24.92
N SER A 175 10.91 -7.33 -25.72
CA SER A 175 9.45 -7.35 -25.67
C SER A 175 8.90 -8.02 -24.42
N PHE A 176 9.65 -8.95 -23.82
CA PHE A 176 9.29 -9.52 -22.52
C PHE A 176 9.28 -8.46 -21.40
N PHE A 177 10.32 -7.62 -21.34
CA PHE A 177 10.37 -6.52 -20.36
C PHE A 177 9.35 -5.43 -20.62
N TYR A 178 8.93 -5.21 -21.87
CA TYR A 178 7.84 -4.30 -22.19
C TYR A 178 6.47 -4.85 -21.74
N TYR A 179 6.32 -6.18 -21.72
CA TYR A 179 5.08 -6.84 -21.31
C TYR A 179 4.94 -6.98 -19.79
N CYS A 180 6.06 -7.13 -19.06
CA CYS A 180 6.10 -7.18 -17.59
C CYS A 180 5.76 -5.83 -16.94
#